data_AF-A0A645AUN9-F1
#
_entry.id   AF-A0A645AUN9-F1
#
_cell.length_a   1.000
_cell.length_b   1.000
_cell.length_c   1.000
_cell.angle_alpha   90.00
_cell.angle_beta   90.00
_cell.angle_gamma   90.00
#
_symmetry.space_group_name_H-M   'P 1'
#
loop_
_entity.id
_entity.type
_entity.pdbx_description
1 polymer ?
#
loop_
_entity_poly.entity_id
_entity_poly.type
_entity_poly.pdbx_seq_one_letter_code
_entity_poly.pdbx_strand_id
1 'polypeptide(L)'
;MLEYDNKMINKRAVALKYDNDQIAPIIVAAGMGHLAEKIIEVASENEVPIYEDASLATMLSRLELGNEIPEELYKAIVDIYVYFLKFSPEIEKDNPE
;
A
#
# COMPACT_ATOMS: atom_id res chain seq x y z
N MET A 1 -10.10 28.04 -4.09
CA MET A 1 -11.09 27.08 -4.61
C MET A 1 -10.46 26.09 -5.60
N LEU A 2 -9.62 26.53 -6.55
CA LEU A 2 -8.96 25.66 -7.55
C LEU A 2 -7.90 24.67 -7.02
N GLU A 3 -7.38 24.84 -5.80
CA GLU A 3 -6.40 23.92 -5.21
C GLU A 3 -7.03 22.63 -4.65
N TYR A 4 -8.30 22.68 -4.24
CA TYR A 4 -9.00 21.51 -3.69
C TYR A 4 -9.27 20.47 -4.78
N ASP A 5 -9.71 20.91 -5.96
CA ASP A 5 -10.01 20.02 -7.09
C ASP A 5 -8.75 19.29 -7.57
N ASN A 6 -7.61 19.97 -7.63
CA ASN A 6 -6.34 19.36 -8.05
C ASN A 6 -5.79 18.36 -7.04
N LYS A 7 -5.96 18.59 -5.73
CA LYS A 7 -5.56 17.63 -4.71
C LYS A 7 -6.38 16.35 -4.79
N MET A 8 -7.67 16.47 -5.11
CA MET A 8 -8.56 15.32 -5.29
C MET A 8 -8.22 14.53 -6.56
N ILE A 9 -8.05 15.18 -7.71
CA ILE A 9 -7.73 14.48 -8.97
C ILE A 9 -6.45 13.63 -8.85
N ASN A 10 -5.48 14.05 -8.05
CA ASN A 10 -4.21 13.35 -7.89
C ASN A 10 -4.17 12.34 -6.74
N LYS A 11 -5.24 12.23 -5.93
CA LYS A 11 -5.27 11.28 -4.81
C LYS A 11 -5.41 9.86 -5.35
N ARG A 12 -4.61 8.94 -4.83
CA ARG A 12 -4.64 7.51 -5.17
C ARG A 12 -4.70 6.67 -3.91
N ALA A 13 -5.39 5.54 -3.99
CA ALA A 13 -5.42 4.55 -2.93
C ALA A 13 -5.37 3.16 -3.55
N VAL A 14 -4.68 2.25 -2.86
CA VAL A 14 -4.57 0.84 -3.22
C VAL A 14 -4.76 0.03 -1.95
N ALA A 15 -5.61 -1.00 -2.02
CA ALA A 15 -5.82 -1.94 -0.94
C ALA A 15 -5.12 -3.26 -1.28
N LEU A 16 -4.36 -3.75 -0.30
CA LEU A 16 -3.60 -4.99 -0.39
C LEU A 16 -4.20 -6.03 0.55
N LYS A 17 -4.13 -7.30 0.16
CA LYS A 17 -4.56 -8.42 0.99
C LYS A 17 -3.55 -9.55 0.88
N TYR A 18 -3.21 -10.17 2.01
CA TYR A 18 -2.57 -11.48 2.01
C TYR A 18 -3.63 -12.58 2.04
N ASP A 19 -3.47 -13.56 1.16
CA ASP A 19 -4.13 -14.85 1.30
C ASP A 19 -3.16 -15.84 1.96
N ASN A 20 -3.66 -16.73 2.80
CA ASN A 20 -2.84 -17.61 3.67
C ASN A 20 -1.85 -18.51 2.90
N ASP A 21 -2.08 -18.72 1.60
CA ASP A 21 -1.29 -19.59 0.75
C ASP A 21 -0.31 -18.81 -0.15
N GLN A 22 -0.28 -17.47 -0.07
CA GLN A 22 0.55 -16.63 -0.92
C GLN A 22 1.70 -15.95 -0.18
N ILE A 23 2.84 -15.88 -0.87
CA ILE A 23 4.08 -15.26 -0.37
C ILE A 23 4.00 -13.73 -0.49
N ALA A 24 3.22 -13.23 -1.45
CA ALA A 24 3.02 -11.83 -1.74
C ALA A 24 1.57 -11.41 -1.50
N PRO A 25 1.32 -10.14 -1.15
CA PRO A 25 -0.04 -9.64 -1.14
C PRO A 25 -0.55 -9.44 -2.56
N ILE A 26 -1.86 -9.50 -2.71
CA ILE A 26 -2.57 -9.17 -3.94
C ILE A 26 -3.24 -7.81 -3.83
N ILE A 27 -3.43 -7.17 -4.98
CA ILE A 27 -4.21 -5.93 -5.06
C ILE A 27 -5.69 -6.29 -5.16
N VAL A 28 -6.46 -5.89 -4.14
CA VAL A 28 -7.92 -6.15 -4.09
C VAL A 28 -8.75 -4.92 -4.45
N ALA A 29 -8.17 -3.72 -4.36
CA ALA A 29 -8.79 -2.49 -4.84
C ALA A 29 -7.72 -1.46 -5.23
N ALA A 30 -8.02 -0.64 -6.23
CA ALA A 30 -7.22 0.52 -6.61
C ALA A 30 -8.15 1.61 -7.15
N GLY A 31 -7.85 2.87 -6.85
CA GLY A 31 -8.68 3.99 -7.27
C GLY A 31 -7.97 5.33 -7.24
N MET A 32 -8.60 6.31 -7.91
CA MET A 32 -8.14 7.70 -7.96
C MET A 32 -9.29 8.65 -7.62
N GLY A 33 -8.96 9.85 -7.13
CA GLY A 33 -9.95 10.86 -6.75
C GLY A 33 -11.00 10.33 -5.79
N HIS A 34 -12.26 10.53 -6.11
CA HIS A 34 -13.37 10.08 -5.25
C HIS A 34 -13.37 8.58 -4.96
N LEU A 35 -12.90 7.74 -5.89
CA LEU A 35 -12.79 6.31 -5.63
C LEU A 35 -11.68 6.02 -4.60
N ALA A 36 -10.56 6.75 -4.67
CA ALA A 36 -9.50 6.65 -3.66
C ALA A 36 -10.00 7.08 -2.27
N GLU A 37 -10.81 8.13 -2.19
CA GLU A 37 -11.45 8.55 -0.94
C GLU A 37 -12.37 7.46 -0.40
N LYS A 38 -13.19 6.85 -1.25
CA LYS A 38 -14.11 5.80 -0.80
C LYS A 38 -13.37 4.56 -0.31
N ILE A 39 -12.25 4.19 -0.95
CA ILE A 39 -11.38 3.10 -0.47
C ILE A 39 -10.85 3.41 0.94
N ILE A 40 -10.37 4.63 1.16
CA ILE A 40 -9.85 5.07 2.46
C ILE A 40 -10.95 5.12 3.53
N GLU A 41 -12.14 5.61 3.18
CA GLU A 41 -13.30 5.64 4.07
C GLU A 41 -13.69 4.23 4.52
N VAL A 42 -13.86 3.31 3.57
CA VAL A 42 -14.19 1.90 3.87
C VAL A 42 -13.09 1.23 4.68
N ALA A 43 -11.81 1.49 4.38
CA ALA A 43 -10.69 0.97 5.16
C ALA A 43 -10.77 1.46 6.62
N SER A 44 -11.02 2.75 6.84
CA SER A 44 -11.16 3.32 8.17
C SER A 44 -12.37 2.77 8.94
N GLU A 45 -13.51 2.57 8.27
CA GLU A 45 -14.72 1.99 8.86
C GLU A 45 -14.52 0.53 9.32
N ASN A 46 -13.64 -0.19 8.65
CA ASN A 46 -13.35 -1.61 8.92
C ASN A 46 -12.03 -1.81 9.69
N GLU A 47 -11.48 -0.74 10.27
CA GLU A 47 -10.24 -0.77 11.06
C GLU A 47 -9.03 -1.35 10.29
N VAL A 48 -9.04 -1.22 8.96
CA VAL A 48 -7.90 -1.59 8.11
C VAL A 48 -6.84 -0.50 8.23
N PRO A 49 -5.58 -0.84 8.57
CA PRO A 49 -4.52 0.14 8.75
C PRO A 49 -4.18 0.84 7.42
N ILE A 50 -3.97 2.16 7.49
CA ILE A 50 -3.74 3.02 6.32
C ILE A 50 -2.34 3.62 6.39
N TYR A 51 -1.56 3.43 5.32
CA TYR A 51 -0.22 3.98 5.16
C TYR A 51 -0.24 5.02 4.04
N GLU A 52 0.25 6.23 4.33
CA GLU A 52 0.25 7.34 3.36
C GLU A 52 1.61 7.48 2.68
N ASP A 53 1.68 7.05 1.42
CA ASP A 53 2.81 7.31 0.52
C ASP A 53 2.29 7.54 -0.90
N ALA A 54 2.43 8.79 -1.38
CA ALA A 54 1.92 9.19 -2.69
C ALA A 54 2.65 8.52 -3.87
N SER A 55 3.95 8.25 -3.72
CA SER A 55 4.77 7.62 -4.76
C SER A 55 4.41 6.15 -4.88
N LEU A 56 4.39 5.44 -3.75
CA LEU A 56 4.05 4.02 -3.70
C LEU A 56 2.61 3.77 -4.12
N ALA A 57 1.65 4.57 -3.63
CA ALA A 57 0.26 4.47 -4.08
C ALA A 57 0.13 4.69 -5.59
N THR A 58 0.93 5.60 -6.17
CA THR A 58 0.96 5.81 -7.63
C THR A 58 1.53 4.62 -8.37
N MET A 59 2.65 4.04 -7.90
CA MET A 59 3.24 2.86 -8.52
C MET A 59 2.29 1.67 -8.46
N LEU A 60 1.76 1.35 -7.28
CA LEU A 60 0.86 0.23 -7.05
C LEU A 60 -0.46 0.38 -7.81
N SER A 61 -0.98 1.60 -7.97
CA SER A 61 -2.23 1.84 -8.70
C SER A 61 -2.17 1.50 -10.19
N ARG A 62 -0.97 1.28 -10.74
CA ARG A 62 -0.75 0.89 -12.14
C ARG A 62 -0.79 -0.62 -12.36
N LEU A 63 -0.75 -1.39 -11.29
CA LEU A 63 -0.84 -2.84 -11.33
C LEU A 63 -2.31 -3.25 -11.45
N GLU A 64 -2.57 -4.40 -12.07
CA GLU A 64 -3.93 -4.90 -12.28
C GLU A 64 -4.50 -5.51 -11.00
N LEU A 65 -5.82 -5.40 -10.83
CA LEU A 65 -6.53 -6.04 -9.72
C LEU A 65 -6.39 -7.56 -9.80
N GLY A 66 -6.18 -8.19 -8.65
CA GLY A 66 -5.99 -9.64 -8.53
C GLY A 66 -4.56 -10.11 -8.79
N ASN A 67 -3.67 -9.23 -9.26
CA ASN A 67 -2.26 -9.59 -9.41
C ASN A 67 -1.52 -9.51 -8.07
N GLU A 68 -0.56 -10.41 -7.92
CA GLU A 68 0.45 -10.35 -6.87
C GLU A 68 1.35 -9.12 -7.09
N ILE A 69 1.86 -8.57 -5.99
CA ILE A 69 2.87 -7.52 -6.06
C ILE A 69 4.15 -8.08 -6.72
N PRO A 70 4.81 -7.33 -7.62
CA PRO A 70 6.12 -7.72 -8.17
C PRO A 70 7.20 -7.78 -7.09
N GLU A 71 8.18 -8.68 -7.25
CA GLU A 71 9.26 -8.88 -6.27
C GLU A 71 10.05 -7.60 -5.98
N GLU A 72 10.21 -6.72 -6.97
CA GLU A 72 10.93 -5.47 -6.82
C GLU A 72 10.28 -4.51 -5.81
N LEU A 73 8.98 -4.70 -5.54
CA LEU A 73 8.21 -3.91 -4.59
C LEU A 73 8.06 -4.59 -3.22
N TYR A 74 8.51 -5.84 -3.05
CA TYR A 74 8.36 -6.56 -1.77
C TYR A 74 8.99 -5.84 -0.60
N LYS A 75 10.16 -5.22 -0.80
CA LYS A 75 10.81 -4.45 0.27
C LYS A 75 9.93 -3.32 0.79
N ALA A 76 9.29 -2.57 -0.11
CA ALA A 76 8.39 -1.47 0.27
C ALA A 76 7.16 -2.00 1.03
N ILE A 77 6.64 -3.15 0.62
CA ILE A 77 5.53 -3.82 1.31
C ILE A 77 5.95 -4.25 2.73
N VAL A 78 7.12 -4.89 2.88
CA VAL A 78 7.67 -5.27 4.19
C VAL A 78 7.87 -4.05 5.09
N ASP A 79 8.40 -2.95 4.56
CA ASP A 79 8.59 -1.71 5.33
C ASP A 79 7.26 -1.18 5.90
N ILE A 80 6.15 -1.31 5.16
CA ILE A 80 4.80 -0.98 5.66
C ILE A 80 4.37 -1.89 6.81
N TYR A 81 4.60 -3.21 6.70
CA TYR A 81 4.26 -4.15 7.77
C TYR A 81 5.08 -3.88 9.03
N VAL A 82 6.38 -3.66 8.87
CA VAL A 82 7.31 -3.30 9.94
C VAL A 82 6.84 -2.02 10.64
N TYR A 83 6.41 -1.00 9.88
CA TYR A 83 5.84 0.24 10.40
C TYR A 83 4.62 -0.02 11.30
N PHE A 84 3.67 -0.87 10.88
CA PHE A 84 2.47 -1.16 11.67
C PHE A 84 2.73 -2.08 12.86
N LEU A 85 3.59 -3.08 12.70
CA LEU A 85 3.96 -4.02 13.75
C LEU A 85 4.84 -3.36 14.82
N LYS A 86 5.37 -2.15 14.55
CA LYS A 86 6.45 -1.51 15.33
C LYS A 86 7.62 -2.47 15.55
N PHE A 87 7.80 -3.38 14.60
CA PHE A 87 8.86 -4.37 14.63
C PHE A 87 10.13 -3.62 14.25
N SER A 88 11.17 -3.71 15.06
CA SER A 88 12.51 -3.25 14.67
C SER A 88 13.29 -4.52 14.38
N PRO A 89 13.38 -4.97 13.12
CA PRO A 89 14.29 -6.07 12.82
C PRO A 89 15.68 -5.58 13.22
N GLU A 90 16.28 -6.19 14.23
CA GLU A 90 17.73 -6.17 14.35
C GLU A 90 18.22 -6.87 13.09
N ILE A 91 18.50 -6.08 12.06
CA ILE A 91 19.21 -6.59 10.89
C ILE A 91 20.59 -6.90 11.43
N GLU A 92 20.79 -8.16 11.86
CA GLU A 92 22.12 -8.71 12.04
C GLU A 92 22.84 -8.43 10.73
N LYS A 93 23.78 -7.48 10.79
CA LYS A 93 24.68 -7.21 9.69
C LYS A 93 25.40 -8.52 9.47
N ASP A 94 25.07 -9.19 8.39
CA ASP A 94 25.77 -10.35 7.88
C ASP A 94 27.27 -10.04 8.01
N ASN A 95 27.93 -10.76 8.91
CA ASN A 95 29.34 -10.62 9.20
C ASN A 95 30.06 -11.36 8.07
N PRO A 96 30.69 -10.67 7.10
CA PRO A 96 31.48 -11.40 6.12
C PRO A 96 32.70 -11.95 6.86
N GLU A 97 32.77 -13.27 6.99
CA GLU A 97 34.02 -13.96 7.34
C GLU A 97 35.10 -13.65 6.30
#